data_AF-W7HX41-F1
#
_entry.id   AF-W7HX41-F1
#
_cell.length_a   1.000
_cell.length_b   1.000
_cell.length_c   1.000
_cell.angle_alpha   90.00
_cell.angle_beta   90.00
_cell.angle_gamma   90.00
#
_symmetry.space_group_name_H-M   'P 1'
#
loop_
_entity.id
_entity.type
_entity.pdbx_description
1 polymer ?
#
loop_
_entity_poly.entity_id
_entity_poly.type
_entity_poly.pdbx_seq_one_letter_code
_entity_poly.pdbx_strand_id
1 'polypeptide(L)'
;MADREMTASELGLKTALEQAIAQRSKAYKLIFAVTFHFEGDQTGARQDAASFIEAAQRIFGIESVNLSNFEIPTGTSATDVFQSEIYARIIGTVTSYAGPKLLLMHYAGHGMMDKANELCLIERTDQTGITYRREIPWDIIHSMLLGPTHPGSSLAKTDVAVILDCCYAGMASKGDRLSGRTVEVLAATDFYTSADTRQEAPSFTERVVSELQKAKDMDQACSLVQLYDTLATSERLSAPLRAMATFCRLLGPTPILLPFDNHKRLHPTTELASAVQLSSSSLAASIHTSKQEMHSVVLLLHTQTKISDKTTNMLIEWLLGLPPAYGVEVNSVHESASVIIMLTVPYRHMHIIFNLRNWSQLDVTIIQDHIFSENLLGSFRADREIVVSAQETTPVGMNEGPTDSI
;
A
#
# COMPACT_ATOMS: atom_id res chain seq x y z
N MET A 1 32.13 -21.36 -4.01
CA MET A 1 31.39 -20.79 -5.16
C MET A 1 31.50 -19.28 -5.06
N ALA A 2 31.92 -18.60 -6.12
CA ALA A 2 32.00 -17.14 -6.11
C ALA A 2 30.58 -16.57 -6.00
N ASP A 3 30.39 -15.64 -5.07
CA ASP A 3 29.10 -14.98 -4.85
C ASP A 3 28.79 -14.14 -6.09
N ARG A 4 27.89 -14.63 -6.95
CA ARG A 4 27.44 -13.89 -8.13
C ARG A 4 26.76 -12.60 -7.63
N GLU A 5 27.19 -11.48 -8.18
CA GLU A 5 26.53 -10.18 -7.97
C GLU A 5 25.08 -10.27 -8.48
N MET A 6 24.16 -9.76 -7.65
CA MET A 6 22.75 -9.67 -8.04
C MET A 6 22.63 -8.71 -9.23
N THR A 7 21.85 -9.10 -10.23
CA THR A 7 21.50 -8.20 -11.33
C THR A 7 20.63 -7.04 -10.82
N ALA A 8 20.55 -5.96 -11.59
CA ALA A 8 19.73 -4.79 -11.22
C ALA A 8 18.25 -5.14 -10.97
N SER A 9 17.68 -6.07 -11.75
CA SER A 9 16.31 -6.57 -11.57
C SER A 9 16.15 -7.39 -10.29
N GLU A 10 17.14 -8.22 -9.95
CA GLU A 10 17.12 -9.02 -8.71
C GLU A 10 17.27 -8.13 -7.47
N LEU A 11 18.10 -7.10 -7.55
CA LEU A 11 18.21 -6.09 -6.49
C LEU A 11 16.91 -5.28 -6.34
N GLY A 12 16.31 -4.86 -7.45
CA GLY A 12 15.02 -4.16 -7.45
C GLY A 12 13.91 -4.99 -6.80
N LEU A 13 13.84 -6.28 -7.14
CA LEU A 13 12.91 -7.23 -6.53
C LEU A 13 13.14 -7.36 -5.02
N LYS A 14 14.39 -7.58 -4.60
CA LYS A 14 14.74 -7.65 -3.18
C LYS A 14 14.27 -6.42 -2.41
N THR A 15 14.60 -5.23 -2.90
CA THR A 15 14.21 -3.97 -2.27
C THR A 15 12.69 -3.83 -2.18
N ALA A 16 11.95 -4.20 -3.22
CA ALA A 16 10.49 -4.15 -3.23
C ALA A 16 9.88 -5.14 -2.22
N LEU A 17 10.45 -6.34 -2.09
CA LEU A 17 10.01 -7.36 -1.13
C LEU A 17 10.27 -6.93 0.33
N GLU A 18 11.46 -6.38 0.61
CA GLU A 18 11.80 -5.82 1.91
C GLU A 18 10.87 -4.65 2.27
N GLN A 19 10.57 -3.78 1.31
CA GLN A 19 9.59 -2.71 1.49
C GLN A 19 8.21 -3.28 1.80
N ALA A 20 7.72 -4.27 1.04
CA ALA A 20 6.43 -4.90 1.27
C ALA A 20 6.31 -5.53 2.67
N ILE A 21 7.38 -6.18 3.17
CA ILE A 21 7.44 -6.69 4.56
C ILE A 21 7.37 -5.52 5.55
N ALA A 22 8.20 -4.50 5.37
CA ALA A 22 8.26 -3.35 6.27
C ALA A 22 6.90 -2.62 6.33
N GLN A 23 6.21 -2.48 5.19
CA GLN A 23 4.87 -1.91 5.12
C GLN A 23 3.86 -2.72 5.92
N ARG A 24 3.87 -4.03 5.73
CA ARG A 24 2.84 -4.93 6.29
C ARG A 24 3.02 -5.19 7.78
N SER A 25 4.27 -5.25 8.22
CA SER A 25 4.65 -5.39 9.62
C SER A 25 4.30 -4.15 10.46
N LYS A 26 4.07 -2.98 9.84
CA LYS A 26 3.53 -1.82 10.55
C LYS A 26 2.07 -2.07 10.91
N ALA A 27 1.82 -2.23 12.21
CA ALA A 27 0.49 -2.18 12.80
C ALA A 27 0.34 -0.85 13.54
N TYR A 28 -0.40 0.09 12.95
CA TYR A 28 -0.71 1.34 13.62
C TYR A 28 -1.60 1.06 14.82
N LYS A 29 -1.20 1.55 15.98
CA LYS A 29 -1.99 1.49 17.21
C LYS A 29 -3.04 2.60 17.29
N LEU A 30 -2.84 3.67 16.52
CA LEU A 30 -3.77 4.78 16.37
C LEU A 30 -3.76 5.24 14.92
N ILE A 31 -4.94 5.40 14.35
CA ILE A 31 -5.15 6.12 13.10
C ILE A 31 -6.09 7.27 13.43
N PHE A 32 -5.75 8.47 12.99
CA PHE A 32 -6.54 9.67 13.24
C PHE A 32 -6.47 10.59 12.02
N ALA A 33 -7.51 11.39 11.82
CA ALA A 33 -7.61 12.26 10.66
C ALA A 33 -7.83 13.70 11.08
N VAL A 34 -7.12 14.60 10.42
CA VAL A 34 -7.25 16.04 10.58
C VAL A 34 -7.47 16.66 9.21
N THR A 35 -8.59 17.36 9.05
CA THR A 35 -8.84 18.20 7.89
C THR A 35 -8.92 19.65 8.32
N PHE A 36 -8.51 20.56 7.44
CA PHE A 36 -8.70 21.99 7.67
C PHE A 36 -8.94 22.76 6.37
N HIS A 37 -9.64 23.88 6.49
CA HIS A 37 -9.98 24.80 5.40
C HIS A 37 -10.21 26.21 5.96
N PHE A 38 -10.28 27.21 5.09
CA PHE A 38 -10.59 28.59 5.49
C PHE A 38 -12.11 28.83 5.51
N GLU A 39 -12.60 29.59 6.49
CA GLU A 39 -14.03 29.94 6.60
C GLU A 39 -14.55 30.67 5.37
N GLY A 40 -13.77 31.64 4.85
CA GLY A 40 -14.12 32.42 3.67
C GLY A 40 -13.83 31.74 2.34
N ASP A 41 -13.48 30.45 2.31
CA ASP A 41 -13.27 29.71 1.08
C ASP A 41 -14.58 29.53 0.28
N GLN A 42 -14.49 29.71 -1.04
CA GLN A 42 -15.64 29.62 -1.95
C GLN A 42 -15.49 28.49 -2.98
N THR A 43 -14.47 27.64 -2.85
CA THR A 43 -14.16 26.55 -3.78
C THR A 43 -14.99 25.30 -3.54
N GLY A 44 -15.61 25.20 -2.36
CA GLY A 44 -16.27 23.98 -1.89
C GLY A 44 -15.46 23.24 -0.81
N ALA A 45 -14.38 23.84 -0.32
CA ALA A 45 -13.47 23.23 0.65
C ALA A 45 -14.17 22.73 1.92
N ARG A 46 -15.22 23.41 2.40
CA ARG A 46 -16.00 22.98 3.56
C ARG A 46 -16.67 21.62 3.30
N GLN A 47 -17.26 21.45 2.12
CA GLN A 47 -17.88 20.20 1.72
C GLN A 47 -16.83 19.11 1.47
N ASP A 48 -15.69 19.44 0.88
CA ASP A 48 -14.59 18.48 0.68
C ASP A 48 -14.02 18.00 2.02
N ALA A 49 -13.81 18.91 2.97
CA ALA A 49 -13.40 18.59 4.34
C ALA A 49 -14.43 17.68 5.04
N ALA A 50 -15.73 17.95 4.90
CA ALA A 50 -16.79 17.11 5.45
C ALA A 50 -16.79 15.70 4.81
N SER A 51 -16.73 15.64 3.47
CA SER A 51 -16.66 14.38 2.71
C SER A 51 -15.43 13.55 3.11
N PHE A 52 -14.28 14.20 3.30
CA PHE A 52 -13.06 13.52 3.74
C PHE A 52 -13.21 12.92 5.15
N ILE A 53 -13.79 13.65 6.10
CA ILE A 53 -13.99 13.16 7.47
C ILE A 53 -15.00 12.01 7.52
N GLU A 54 -16.11 12.14 6.78
CA GLU A 54 -17.08 11.06 6.66
C GLU A 54 -16.44 9.81 6.03
N ALA A 55 -15.65 9.99 4.96
CA ALA A 55 -14.89 8.91 4.35
C ALA A 55 -13.88 8.32 5.33
N ALA A 56 -13.16 9.13 6.10
CA ALA A 56 -12.18 8.66 7.06
C ALA A 56 -12.81 7.78 8.15
N GLN A 57 -13.98 8.19 8.65
CA GLN A 57 -14.77 7.39 9.59
C GLN A 57 -15.26 6.09 8.94
N ARG A 58 -15.88 6.19 7.77
CA ARG A 58 -16.60 5.09 7.11
C ARG A 58 -15.67 4.07 6.45
N ILE A 59 -14.54 4.51 5.90
CA ILE A 59 -13.60 3.67 5.15
C ILE A 59 -12.56 3.03 6.07
N PHE A 60 -11.98 3.83 6.97
CA PHE A 60 -10.90 3.38 7.86
C PHE A 60 -11.37 3.02 9.28
N GLY A 61 -12.66 3.21 9.59
CA GLY A 61 -13.20 2.89 10.92
C GLY A 61 -12.68 3.82 12.02
N ILE A 62 -12.21 5.03 11.67
CA ILE A 62 -11.64 5.96 12.65
C ILE A 62 -12.75 6.48 13.57
N GLU A 63 -12.58 6.29 14.87
CA GLU A 63 -13.50 6.78 15.88
C GLU A 63 -13.64 8.31 15.83
N SER A 64 -14.84 8.83 16.08
CA SER A 64 -15.11 10.27 16.00
C SER A 64 -14.22 11.13 16.90
N VAL A 65 -13.74 10.60 18.02
CA VAL A 65 -12.80 11.29 18.92
C VAL A 65 -11.42 11.52 18.28
N ASN A 66 -11.09 10.73 17.26
CA ASN A 66 -9.84 10.78 16.49
C ASN A 66 -10.02 11.48 15.13
N LEU A 67 -11.18 12.10 14.90
CA LEU A 67 -11.46 12.95 13.75
C LEU A 67 -11.43 14.41 14.19
N SER A 68 -10.86 15.29 13.38
CA SER A 68 -10.89 16.73 13.64
C SER A 68 -11.04 17.50 12.34
N ASN A 69 -12.05 18.37 12.29
CA ASN A 69 -12.32 19.26 11.17
C ASN A 69 -12.17 20.69 11.67
N PHE A 70 -11.18 21.40 11.16
CA PHE A 70 -10.90 22.78 11.53
C PHE A 70 -11.33 23.74 10.42
N GLU A 71 -12.04 24.78 10.81
CA GLU A 71 -12.36 25.91 9.96
C GLU A 71 -11.56 27.11 10.48
N ILE A 72 -10.71 27.69 9.64
CA ILE A 72 -9.83 28.80 10.02
C ILE A 72 -10.65 30.11 9.98
N PRO A 73 -11.02 30.69 11.14
CA PRO A 73 -12.04 31.74 11.22
C PRO A 73 -11.56 33.06 10.63
N THR A 74 -12.41 33.79 9.94
CA THR A 74 -12.11 35.09 9.33
C THR A 74 -11.64 36.10 10.38
N GLY A 75 -10.59 36.86 10.04
CA GLY A 75 -10.06 37.91 10.90
C GLY A 75 -9.03 37.46 11.94
N THR A 76 -8.69 36.17 12.01
CA THR A 76 -7.58 35.66 12.82
C THR A 76 -6.35 35.35 11.96
N SER A 77 -5.15 35.35 12.56
CA SER A 77 -3.94 34.87 11.90
C SER A 77 -4.08 33.37 11.61
N ALA A 78 -4.04 33.01 10.33
CA ALA A 78 -4.19 31.61 9.91
C ALA A 78 -3.03 30.74 10.38
N THR A 79 -1.82 31.30 10.38
CA THR A 79 -0.64 30.66 10.96
C THR A 79 -0.81 30.43 12.46
N ASP A 80 -1.34 31.41 13.20
CA ASP A 80 -1.55 31.26 14.65
C ASP A 80 -2.58 30.15 14.92
N VAL A 81 -3.71 30.14 14.21
CA VAL A 81 -4.72 29.07 14.32
C VAL A 81 -4.11 27.70 14.00
N PHE A 82 -3.30 27.61 12.94
CA PHE A 82 -2.61 26.37 12.62
C PHE A 82 -1.72 25.90 13.77
N GLN A 83 -0.95 26.80 14.38
CA GLN A 83 -0.03 26.46 15.46
C GLN A 83 -0.75 26.14 16.78
N SER A 84 -1.65 27.01 17.22
CA SER A 84 -2.28 26.95 18.54
C SER A 84 -3.43 25.95 18.61
N GLU A 85 -4.09 25.66 17.49
CA GLU A 85 -5.27 24.77 17.47
C GLU A 85 -4.98 23.49 16.71
N ILE A 86 -4.63 23.58 15.42
CA ILE A 86 -4.51 22.40 14.55
C ILE A 86 -3.31 21.53 14.96
N TYR A 87 -2.11 22.13 15.02
CA TYR A 87 -0.90 21.45 15.44
C TYR A 87 -0.97 21.00 16.89
N ALA A 88 -1.50 21.84 17.79
CA ALA A 88 -1.70 21.48 19.20
C ALA A 88 -2.62 20.24 19.34
N ARG A 89 -3.70 20.17 18.56
CA ARG A 89 -4.58 18.99 18.51
C ARG A 89 -3.83 17.76 18.01
N ILE A 90 -3.08 17.88 16.93
CA ILE A 90 -2.27 16.77 16.38
C ILE A 90 -1.30 16.26 17.44
N ILE A 91 -0.54 17.14 18.08
CA ILE A 91 0.43 16.74 19.11
C ILE A 91 -0.26 16.16 20.34
N GLY A 92 -1.38 16.71 20.77
CA GLY A 92 -2.20 16.15 21.85
C GLY A 92 -2.62 14.70 21.56
N THR A 93 -3.09 14.42 20.35
CA THR A 93 -3.46 13.06 19.92
C THR A 93 -2.24 12.14 19.77
N VAL A 94 -1.13 12.65 19.23
CA VAL A 94 0.11 11.86 19.07
C VAL A 94 0.71 11.48 20.43
N THR A 95 0.58 12.35 21.43
CA THR A 95 1.13 12.12 22.78
C THR A 95 0.22 11.28 23.67
N SER A 96 -1.09 11.23 23.40
CA SER A 96 -2.04 10.44 24.19
C SER A 96 -1.96 8.92 23.96
N TYR A 97 -1.26 8.48 22.92
CA TYR A 97 -1.10 7.05 22.61
C TYR A 97 0.38 6.65 22.51
N ALA A 98 0.74 5.48 23.04
CA ALA A 98 2.06 4.90 22.87
C ALA A 98 2.14 4.04 21.60
N GLY A 99 3.26 4.10 20.88
CA GLY A 99 3.56 3.25 19.73
C GLY A 99 3.28 3.87 18.36
N PRO A 100 3.31 3.06 17.27
CA PRO A 100 3.16 3.52 15.89
C PRO A 100 1.79 4.13 15.61
N LYS A 101 1.75 5.23 14.86
CA LYS A 101 0.52 5.95 14.52
C LYS A 101 0.51 6.35 13.05
N LEU A 102 -0.69 6.57 12.53
CA LEU A 102 -0.92 7.17 11.23
C LEU A 102 -1.78 8.41 11.37
N LEU A 103 -1.26 9.55 10.92
CA LEU A 103 -2.03 10.77 10.70
C LEU A 103 -2.45 10.83 9.23
N LEU A 104 -3.76 10.95 8.99
CA LEU A 104 -4.32 11.35 7.71
C LEU A 104 -4.59 12.86 7.75
N MET A 105 -3.74 13.65 7.09
CA MET A 105 -3.90 15.10 7.02
C MET A 105 -4.50 15.50 5.68
N HIS A 106 -5.51 16.35 5.71
CA HIS A 106 -6.19 16.84 4.51
C HIS A 106 -6.33 18.36 4.56
N TYR A 107 -6.11 19.00 3.40
CA TYR A 107 -6.44 20.40 3.18
C TYR A 107 -7.18 20.52 1.85
N ALA A 108 -8.27 21.29 1.85
CA ALA A 108 -8.95 21.74 0.65
C ALA A 108 -9.07 23.26 0.64
N GLY A 109 -8.94 23.87 -0.53
CA GLY A 109 -9.11 25.30 -0.72
C GLY A 109 -8.13 25.92 -1.70
N HIS A 110 -7.79 27.18 -1.50
CA HIS A 110 -6.86 27.89 -2.36
C HIS A 110 -5.40 27.67 -1.95
N GLY A 111 -4.59 27.32 -2.95
CA GLY A 111 -3.14 27.33 -2.86
C GLY A 111 -2.58 28.39 -3.80
N MET A 112 -1.46 29.00 -3.41
CA MET A 112 -0.68 29.86 -4.28
C MET A 112 0.80 29.57 -4.13
N MET A 113 1.56 30.00 -5.12
CA MET A 113 3.01 30.06 -5.03
C MET A 113 3.41 31.41 -4.44
N ASP A 114 4.20 31.40 -3.37
CA ASP A 114 4.76 32.61 -2.78
C ASP A 114 5.97 33.15 -3.59
N LYS A 115 6.60 34.22 -3.09
CA LYS A 115 7.78 34.83 -3.73
C LYS A 115 9.02 33.95 -3.68
N ALA A 116 9.07 32.95 -2.79
CA ALA A 116 10.17 32.01 -2.64
C ALA A 116 9.95 30.72 -3.46
N ASN A 117 8.91 30.67 -4.30
CA ASN A 117 8.47 29.47 -4.98
C ASN A 117 8.21 28.32 -4.00
N GLU A 118 7.40 28.62 -2.98
CA GLU A 118 6.90 27.65 -2.02
C GLU A 118 5.37 27.69 -2.02
N LEU A 119 4.77 26.55 -1.65
CA LEU A 119 3.33 26.47 -1.49
C LEU A 119 2.90 27.36 -0.32
N CYS A 120 1.83 28.12 -0.52
CA CYS A 120 1.16 28.84 0.53
C CYS A 120 -0.33 28.54 0.48
N LEU A 121 -0.90 28.11 1.60
CA LEU A 121 -2.35 27.88 1.72
C LEU A 121 -3.00 29.20 2.09
N ILE A 122 -3.99 29.64 1.33
CA ILE A 122 -4.50 31.01 1.44
C ILE A 122 -6.01 31.07 1.54
N GLU A 123 -6.49 32.13 2.19
CA GLU A 123 -7.86 32.58 2.00
C GLU A 123 -7.90 33.59 0.85
N ARG A 124 -8.71 33.30 -0.18
CA ARG A 124 -9.03 34.25 -1.23
C ARG A 124 -10.42 34.82 -0.98
N THR A 125 -10.53 36.15 -0.85
CA THR A 125 -11.80 36.82 -0.55
C THR A 125 -12.49 37.42 -1.78
N ASP A 126 -11.82 37.51 -2.94
CA ASP A 126 -12.41 38.08 -4.16
C ASP A 126 -12.09 37.31 -5.46
N GLN A 127 -13.05 37.32 -6.40
CA GLN A 127 -12.85 36.83 -7.77
C GLN A 127 -11.91 37.76 -8.57
N THR A 128 -11.77 39.02 -8.14
CA THR A 128 -10.95 40.07 -8.78
C THR A 128 -9.46 40.03 -8.45
N GLY A 129 -9.04 39.24 -7.44
CA GLY A 129 -7.67 38.73 -7.32
C GLY A 129 -6.64 39.65 -6.67
N ILE A 130 -7.00 40.58 -5.77
CA ILE A 130 -6.00 41.56 -5.27
C ILE A 130 -5.88 41.67 -3.74
N THR A 131 -6.67 40.93 -2.94
CA THR A 131 -6.47 40.99 -1.46
C THR A 131 -6.36 39.62 -0.81
N TYR A 132 -5.12 39.09 -0.81
CA TYR A 132 -4.73 38.00 0.08
C TYR A 132 -4.65 38.55 1.50
N ARG A 133 -5.53 38.09 2.38
CA ARG A 133 -5.53 38.57 3.77
C ARG A 133 -4.80 37.64 4.71
N ARG A 134 -4.77 36.33 4.42
CA ARG A 134 -4.40 35.30 5.38
C ARG A 134 -3.77 34.12 4.69
N GLU A 135 -2.68 33.64 5.26
CA GLU A 135 -1.85 32.62 4.66
C GLU A 135 -1.23 31.69 5.71
N ILE A 136 -1.05 30.43 5.32
CA ILE A 136 -0.26 29.42 6.03
C ILE A 136 0.84 28.98 5.07
N PRO A 137 2.05 29.52 5.23
CA PRO A 137 3.22 29.07 4.51
C PRO A 137 3.47 27.58 4.71
N TRP A 138 3.77 26.85 3.62
CA TRP A 138 3.99 25.41 3.68
C TRP A 138 5.22 25.02 4.51
N ASP A 139 6.23 25.90 4.58
CA ASP A 139 7.42 25.72 5.41
C ASP A 139 7.08 25.61 6.91
N ILE A 140 6.03 26.28 7.38
CA ILE A 140 5.54 26.17 8.76
C ILE A 140 4.96 24.77 8.99
N ILE A 141 4.07 24.31 8.09
CA ILE A 141 3.51 22.95 8.16
C ILE A 141 4.64 21.92 8.09
N HIS A 142 5.57 22.11 7.16
CA HIS A 142 6.67 21.20 6.94
C HIS A 142 7.61 21.14 8.16
N SER A 143 8.09 22.28 8.65
CA SER A 143 9.02 22.35 9.78
C SER A 143 8.43 21.80 11.08
N MET A 144 7.14 22.03 11.33
CA MET A 144 6.48 21.59 12.57
C MET A 144 6.05 20.12 12.52
N LEU A 145 5.58 19.64 11.36
CA LEU A 145 4.87 18.35 11.28
C LEU A 145 5.48 17.34 10.31
N LEU A 146 6.04 17.77 9.18
CA LEU A 146 6.41 16.87 8.08
C LEU A 146 7.92 16.62 7.96
N GLY A 147 8.74 17.49 8.54
CA GLY A 147 10.20 17.41 8.48
C GLY A 147 10.80 16.29 9.32
N PRO A 148 12.12 16.04 9.20
CA PRO A 148 12.81 15.06 10.03
C PRO A 148 12.64 15.36 11.51
N THR A 149 12.40 14.33 12.31
CA THR A 149 12.21 14.45 13.76
C THR A 149 13.32 13.73 14.52
N HIS A 150 13.68 14.24 15.69
CA HIS A 150 14.61 13.54 16.57
C HIS A 150 14.01 12.21 17.06
N PRO A 151 14.80 11.15 17.28
CA PRO A 151 14.30 9.83 17.73
C PRO A 151 13.47 9.86 19.03
N GLY A 152 13.66 10.87 19.88
CA GLY A 152 12.89 11.08 21.11
C GLY A 152 11.60 11.90 20.94
N SER A 153 11.32 12.42 19.74
CA SER A 153 10.11 13.20 19.46
C SER A 153 8.87 12.30 19.47
N SER A 154 7.75 12.84 19.95
CA SER A 154 6.45 12.17 19.89
C SER A 154 6.04 11.83 18.46
N LEU A 155 6.45 12.66 17.49
CA LEU A 155 6.21 12.47 16.06
C LEU A 155 7.13 11.40 15.41
N ALA A 156 8.19 10.95 16.07
CA ALA A 156 9.14 9.99 15.48
C ALA A 156 8.50 8.62 15.17
N LYS A 157 7.34 8.32 15.77
CA LYS A 157 6.57 7.09 15.56
C LYS A 157 5.24 7.34 14.83
N THR A 158 5.10 8.50 14.20
CA THR A 158 3.88 8.90 13.50
C THR A 158 4.18 9.04 12.02
N ASP A 159 3.65 8.12 11.23
CA ASP A 159 3.62 8.25 9.78
C ASP A 159 2.52 9.26 9.40
N VAL A 160 2.73 10.01 8.31
CA VAL A 160 1.81 11.07 7.88
C VAL A 160 1.50 10.90 6.40
N ALA A 161 0.22 10.71 6.08
CA ALA A 161 -0.31 10.76 4.73
C ALA A 161 -1.03 12.10 4.55
N VAL A 162 -0.58 12.92 3.60
CA VAL A 162 -1.14 14.24 3.32
C VAL A 162 -1.87 14.22 1.99
N ILE A 163 -3.10 14.75 1.97
CA ILE A 163 -3.88 14.96 0.75
C ILE A 163 -4.12 16.47 0.61
N LEU A 164 -3.70 17.05 -0.50
CA LEU A 164 -3.82 18.48 -0.79
C LEU A 164 -4.72 18.71 -1.99
N ASP A 165 -5.91 19.26 -1.76
CA ASP A 165 -6.86 19.69 -2.79
C ASP A 165 -6.79 21.21 -2.98
N CYS A 166 -5.74 21.65 -3.68
CA CYS A 166 -5.52 23.06 -3.99
C CYS A 166 -4.63 23.26 -5.23
N CYS A 167 -4.59 24.49 -5.76
CA CYS A 167 -3.67 24.89 -6.81
C CYS A 167 -2.21 24.86 -6.32
N TYR A 168 -1.27 24.58 -7.23
CA TYR A 168 0.17 24.51 -6.92
C TYR A 168 0.55 23.50 -5.83
N ALA A 169 -0.34 22.56 -5.51
CA ALA A 169 -0.13 21.58 -4.44
C ALA A 169 1.11 20.72 -4.67
N GLY A 170 1.51 20.51 -5.93
CA GLY A 170 2.76 19.81 -6.29
C GLY A 170 4.01 20.46 -5.70
N MET A 171 3.99 21.76 -5.40
CA MET A 171 5.09 22.49 -4.74
C MET A 171 5.41 21.98 -3.33
N ALA A 172 4.50 21.23 -2.70
CA ALA A 172 4.75 20.54 -1.43
C ALA A 172 5.82 19.45 -1.53
N SER A 173 6.19 19.02 -2.75
CA SER A 173 7.00 17.83 -3.06
C SER A 173 8.52 18.00 -2.90
N LYS A 174 8.99 18.96 -2.10
CA LYS A 174 10.43 19.10 -1.81
C LYS A 174 10.83 18.11 -0.72
N GLY A 175 11.33 16.94 -1.08
CA GLY A 175 11.87 16.00 -0.10
C GLY A 175 12.97 15.12 -0.67
N ASP A 176 14.03 14.89 0.12
CA ASP A 176 14.69 13.58 0.15
C ASP A 176 15.56 13.45 1.42
N ARG A 177 15.02 12.80 2.46
CA ARG A 177 15.79 12.43 3.66
C ARG A 177 15.31 11.10 4.23
N LEU A 178 16.27 10.25 4.57
CA LEU A 178 16.03 9.03 5.33
C LEU A 178 15.55 9.39 6.76
N SER A 179 14.42 8.80 7.17
CA SER A 179 13.81 8.98 8.49
C SER A 179 13.17 7.66 8.93
N GLY A 180 13.02 7.46 10.24
CA GLY A 180 12.35 6.29 10.83
C GLY A 180 10.82 6.29 10.66
N ARG A 181 10.24 7.42 10.27
CA ARG A 181 8.83 7.57 9.90
C ARG A 181 8.67 7.87 8.41
N THR A 182 7.51 7.53 7.88
CA THR A 182 7.13 7.83 6.51
C THR A 182 6.27 9.08 6.46
N VAL A 183 6.57 9.98 5.52
CA VAL A 183 5.70 11.12 5.18
C VAL A 183 5.46 11.11 3.68
N GLU A 184 4.20 11.02 3.27
CA GLU A 184 3.78 11.00 1.89
C GLU A 184 2.75 12.10 1.63
N VAL A 185 2.83 12.71 0.45
CA VAL A 185 1.94 13.78 -0.02
C VAL A 185 1.34 13.35 -1.35
N LEU A 186 0.01 13.44 -1.42
CA LEU A 186 -0.78 13.29 -2.62
C LEU A 186 -1.46 14.64 -2.90
N ALA A 187 -1.09 15.27 -4.01
CA ALA A 187 -1.51 16.62 -4.39
C ALA A 187 -2.43 16.58 -5.60
N ALA A 188 -3.43 17.47 -5.63
CA ALA A 188 -4.39 17.60 -6.73
C ALA A 188 -3.78 18.11 -8.04
N THR A 189 -2.66 18.83 -7.94
CA THR A 189 -2.03 19.55 -9.03
C THR A 189 -0.52 19.34 -9.02
N ASP A 190 0.12 19.62 -10.14
CA ASP A 190 1.58 19.68 -10.24
C ASP A 190 2.13 21.05 -9.74
N PHE A 191 3.39 21.33 -10.05
CA PHE A 191 4.08 22.56 -9.63
C PHE A 191 3.57 23.83 -10.33
N TYR A 192 2.90 23.71 -11.49
CA TYR A 192 2.58 24.85 -12.37
C TYR A 192 1.09 24.99 -12.68
N THR A 193 0.26 24.02 -12.28
CA THR A 193 -1.14 23.95 -12.65
C THR A 193 -2.08 24.42 -11.54
N SER A 194 -3.20 25.00 -11.96
CA SER A 194 -4.34 25.32 -11.11
C SER A 194 -5.23 24.10 -10.98
N ALA A 195 -5.85 23.91 -9.81
CA ALA A 195 -6.82 22.85 -9.60
C ALA A 195 -8.13 23.15 -10.35
N ASP A 196 -8.82 22.09 -10.77
CA ASP A 196 -10.13 22.21 -11.41
C ASP A 196 -11.13 22.84 -10.44
N THR A 197 -12.00 23.73 -10.93
CA THR A 197 -13.09 24.24 -10.11
C THR A 197 -14.23 23.23 -10.05
N ARG A 198 -14.88 23.13 -8.90
CA ARG A 198 -15.97 22.17 -8.67
C ARG A 198 -17.19 22.34 -9.59
N GLN A 199 -17.29 23.45 -10.31
CA GLN A 199 -18.39 23.68 -11.26
C GLN A 199 -18.29 22.80 -12.51
N GLU A 200 -17.09 22.32 -12.85
CA GLU A 200 -16.83 21.63 -14.12
C GLU A 200 -16.56 20.13 -13.94
N ALA A 201 -16.13 19.70 -12.75
CA ALA A 201 -15.78 18.33 -12.45
C ALA A 201 -15.85 18.03 -10.94
N PRO A 202 -15.91 16.74 -10.54
CA PRO A 202 -15.70 16.36 -9.14
C PRO A 202 -14.37 16.89 -8.61
N SER A 203 -14.33 17.31 -7.35
CA SER A 203 -13.10 17.79 -6.69
C SER A 203 -12.04 16.69 -6.63
N PHE A 204 -10.79 17.06 -6.38
CA PHE A 204 -9.75 16.04 -6.17
C PHE A 204 -10.06 15.18 -4.95
N THR A 205 -10.59 15.79 -3.89
CA THR A 205 -11.07 15.11 -2.69
C THR A 205 -12.15 14.08 -3.01
N GLU A 206 -13.16 14.44 -3.80
CA GLU A 206 -14.22 13.52 -4.23
C GLU A 206 -13.67 12.34 -5.03
N ARG A 207 -12.72 12.59 -5.93
CA ARG A 207 -12.04 11.53 -6.70
C ARG A 207 -11.24 10.60 -5.79
N VAL A 208 -10.43 11.14 -4.88
CA VAL A 208 -9.67 10.37 -3.88
C VAL A 208 -10.61 9.51 -3.03
N VAL A 209 -11.68 10.09 -2.50
CA VAL A 209 -12.67 9.35 -1.70
C VAL A 209 -13.34 8.25 -2.51
N SER A 210 -13.67 8.50 -3.78
CA SER A 210 -14.25 7.50 -4.67
C SER A 210 -13.31 6.31 -4.91
N GLU A 211 -12.03 6.57 -5.20
CA GLU A 211 -11.06 5.50 -5.43
C GLU A 211 -10.73 4.73 -4.14
N LEU A 212 -10.65 5.40 -2.99
CA LEU A 212 -10.54 4.73 -1.69
C LEU A 212 -11.75 3.85 -1.39
N GLN A 213 -12.95 4.32 -1.75
CA GLN A 213 -14.16 3.54 -1.59
C GLN A 213 -14.16 2.29 -2.45
N LYS A 214 -13.80 2.41 -3.74
CA LYS A 214 -13.66 1.27 -4.64
C LYS A 214 -12.64 0.26 -4.12
N ALA A 215 -11.48 0.74 -3.68
CA ALA A 215 -10.45 -0.13 -3.12
C ALA A 215 -10.95 -0.87 -1.87
N LYS A 216 -11.71 -0.20 -0.99
CA LYS A 216 -12.35 -0.84 0.17
C LYS A 216 -13.36 -1.91 -0.25
N ASP A 217 -14.24 -1.58 -1.20
CA ASP A 217 -15.30 -2.49 -1.65
C ASP A 217 -14.74 -3.74 -2.34
N MET A 218 -13.56 -3.63 -2.95
CA MET A 218 -12.81 -4.75 -3.51
C MET A 218 -11.89 -5.47 -2.51
N ASP A 219 -11.89 -5.08 -1.23
CA ASP A 219 -10.96 -5.56 -0.20
C ASP A 219 -9.47 -5.50 -0.64
N GLN A 220 -9.15 -4.49 -1.46
CA GLN A 220 -7.83 -4.33 -2.04
C GLN A 220 -7.00 -3.38 -1.19
N ALA A 221 -5.89 -3.87 -0.63
CA ALA A 221 -4.94 -3.01 0.06
C ALA A 221 -4.51 -1.83 -0.82
N CYS A 222 -4.57 -0.60 -0.28
CA CYS A 222 -4.35 0.63 -1.03
C CYS A 222 -3.27 1.49 -0.35
N SER A 223 -2.33 1.99 -1.13
CA SER A 223 -1.31 2.96 -0.70
C SER A 223 -1.49 4.29 -1.45
N LEU A 224 -0.89 5.38 -0.96
CA LEU A 224 -0.99 6.68 -1.64
C LEU A 224 -0.40 6.65 -3.05
N VAL A 225 0.66 5.88 -3.28
CA VAL A 225 1.26 5.70 -4.61
C VAL A 225 0.32 4.95 -5.56
N GLN A 226 -0.37 3.90 -5.09
CA GLN A 226 -1.36 3.17 -5.91
C GLN A 226 -2.59 4.03 -6.22
N LEU A 227 -3.01 4.83 -5.23
CA LEU A 227 -4.07 5.81 -5.41
C LEU A 227 -3.69 6.85 -6.47
N TYR A 228 -2.45 7.36 -6.42
CA TYR A 228 -1.89 8.23 -7.44
C TYR A 228 -1.89 7.59 -8.82
N ASP A 229 -1.39 6.36 -8.97
CA ASP A 229 -1.33 5.67 -10.27
C ASP A 229 -2.73 5.52 -10.88
N THR A 230 -3.72 5.18 -10.06
CA THR A 230 -5.13 5.07 -10.47
C THR A 230 -5.68 6.42 -10.93
N LEU A 231 -5.48 7.47 -10.12
CA LEU A 231 -5.94 8.82 -10.43
C LEU A 231 -5.29 9.36 -11.72
N ALA A 232 -3.96 9.25 -11.84
CA ALA A 232 -3.21 9.68 -13.01
C ALA A 232 -3.62 8.92 -14.28
N THR A 233 -3.94 7.63 -14.16
CA THR A 233 -4.46 6.83 -15.28
C THR A 233 -5.84 7.31 -15.71
N SER A 234 -6.74 7.57 -14.75
CA SER A 234 -8.08 8.08 -15.04
C SER A 234 -8.05 9.48 -15.70
N GLU A 235 -7.12 10.34 -15.29
CA GLU A 235 -6.94 11.69 -15.82
C GLU A 235 -6.47 11.68 -17.27
N ARG A 236 -5.48 10.84 -17.60
CA ARG A 236 -4.98 10.66 -18.96
C ARG A 236 -6.06 10.18 -19.94
N LEU A 237 -7.02 9.41 -19.46
CA LEU A 237 -8.14 8.91 -20.26
C LEU A 237 -9.28 9.93 -20.43
N SER A 238 -9.44 10.85 -19.47
CA SER A 238 -10.63 11.70 -19.38
C SER A 238 -10.53 13.02 -20.15
N ALA A 239 -9.34 13.61 -20.29
CA ALA A 239 -9.00 14.70 -21.23
C ALA A 239 -7.59 15.25 -20.91
N PRO A 240 -6.82 15.74 -21.91
CA PRO A 240 -5.46 16.27 -21.70
C PRO A 240 -5.39 17.62 -20.96
N LEU A 241 -6.51 18.22 -20.57
CA LEU A 241 -6.57 19.56 -19.97
C LEU A 241 -6.80 19.56 -18.45
N ARG A 242 -7.06 18.40 -17.82
CA ARG A 242 -7.21 18.34 -16.36
C ARG A 242 -5.85 18.48 -15.69
N ALA A 243 -5.83 19.19 -14.57
CA ALA A 243 -4.64 19.22 -13.73
C ALA A 243 -4.26 17.80 -13.30
N MET A 244 -2.98 17.47 -13.45
CA MET A 244 -2.49 16.14 -13.10
C MET A 244 -2.22 16.09 -11.60
N ALA A 245 -2.72 15.03 -10.96
CA ALA A 245 -2.32 14.71 -9.61
C ALA A 245 -0.79 14.57 -9.52
N THR A 246 -0.22 14.79 -8.35
CA THR A 246 1.20 14.56 -8.08
C THR A 246 1.36 13.78 -6.78
N PHE A 247 2.31 12.85 -6.75
CA PHE A 247 2.67 12.10 -5.55
C PHE A 247 4.14 12.33 -5.21
N CYS A 248 4.42 12.53 -3.93
CA CYS A 248 5.76 12.63 -3.42
C CYS A 248 5.89 11.94 -2.06
N ARG A 249 7.01 11.26 -1.85
CA ARG A 249 7.41 10.78 -0.52
C ARG A 249 8.47 11.73 0.02
N LEU A 250 8.12 12.47 1.07
CA LEU A 250 9.01 13.43 1.71
C LEU A 250 10.04 12.76 2.61
N LEU A 251 9.61 11.71 3.33
CA LEU A 251 10.44 10.98 4.29
C LEU A 251 10.14 9.48 4.27
N GLY A 252 11.17 8.72 4.66
CA GLY A 252 11.07 7.29 4.93
C GLY A 252 11.15 6.42 3.67
N PRO A 253 11.58 5.14 3.79
CA PRO A 253 11.76 4.26 2.63
C PRO A 253 10.50 3.45 2.28
N THR A 254 9.51 3.43 3.17
CA THR A 254 8.42 2.46 3.16
C THR A 254 7.09 3.16 2.88
N PRO A 255 6.40 2.89 1.77
CA PRO A 255 5.15 3.60 1.45
C PRO A 255 4.05 3.35 2.49
N ILE A 256 3.14 4.30 2.70
CA ILE A 256 2.04 4.14 3.66
C ILE A 256 0.97 3.25 3.05
N LEU A 257 0.64 2.15 3.73
CA LEU A 257 -0.53 1.34 3.42
C LEU A 257 -1.71 1.82 4.24
N LEU A 258 -2.81 2.16 3.58
CA LEU A 258 -4.03 2.67 4.20
C LEU A 258 -4.84 1.51 4.80
N PRO A 259 -5.15 1.56 6.10
CA PRO A 259 -5.81 0.46 6.81
C PRO A 259 -7.33 0.55 6.65
N PHE A 260 -7.93 -0.32 5.82
CA PHE A 260 -9.39 -0.43 5.72
C PHE A 260 -9.99 -1.23 6.88
N ASP A 261 -11.18 -0.82 7.35
CA ASP A 261 -11.88 -1.41 8.52
C ASP A 261 -12.25 -2.90 8.32
N ASN A 262 -12.35 -3.37 7.07
CA ASN A 262 -12.56 -4.79 6.76
C ASN A 262 -11.40 -5.66 7.27
N HIS A 263 -10.21 -5.07 7.41
CA HIS A 263 -9.08 -5.67 8.08
C HIS A 263 -9.07 -5.26 9.56
N LYS A 264 -10.12 -5.59 10.32
CA LYS A 264 -9.98 -5.82 11.76
C LYS A 264 -8.91 -6.88 11.93
N ARG A 265 -7.64 -6.45 11.94
CA ARG A 265 -6.50 -7.23 12.35
C ARG A 265 -6.91 -7.71 13.71
N LEU A 266 -7.19 -9.00 13.82
CA LEU A 266 -7.37 -9.67 15.10
C LEU A 266 -6.25 -9.15 15.97
N HIS A 267 -6.57 -8.25 16.89
CA HIS A 267 -5.68 -7.96 17.97
C HIS A 267 -5.38 -9.33 18.59
N PRO A 268 -4.11 -9.66 18.89
CA PRO A 268 -3.84 -10.68 19.87
C PRO A 268 -4.34 -10.12 21.21
N THR A 269 -5.67 -10.09 21.39
CA THR A 269 -6.28 -10.02 22.71
C THR A 269 -5.81 -11.29 23.39
N THR A 270 -4.90 -11.11 24.35
CA THR A 270 -4.89 -11.66 25.72
C THR A 270 -5.81 -12.85 26.04
N GLU A 271 -5.98 -13.83 25.14
CA GLU A 271 -6.78 -15.03 25.39
C GLU A 271 -5.99 -16.14 26.11
N LEU A 272 -4.67 -15.95 26.31
CA LEU A 272 -3.88 -16.88 27.10
C LEU A 272 -4.09 -16.74 28.62
N ALA A 273 -4.74 -15.67 29.10
CA ALA A 273 -4.94 -15.45 30.54
C ALA A 273 -6.31 -15.95 31.06
N SER A 274 -7.30 -16.18 30.18
CA SER A 274 -8.67 -16.54 30.58
C SER A 274 -9.01 -18.01 30.40
N ALA A 275 -8.13 -18.82 29.81
CA ALA A 275 -8.39 -20.23 29.50
C ALA A 275 -8.16 -21.20 30.68
N VAL A 276 -7.86 -20.72 31.90
CA VAL A 276 -7.50 -21.57 33.05
C VAL A 276 -8.67 -21.83 34.03
N GLN A 277 -9.88 -21.29 33.83
CA GLN A 277 -10.93 -21.39 34.84
C GLN A 277 -12.35 -21.77 34.38
N LEU A 278 -12.52 -22.62 33.36
CA LEU A 278 -13.81 -23.27 33.14
C LEU A 278 -13.66 -24.78 32.92
N SER A 279 -13.81 -25.50 34.02
CA SER A 279 -13.90 -26.94 34.12
C SER A 279 -15.14 -27.48 33.40
N SER A 280 -14.90 -28.43 32.48
CA SER A 280 -15.64 -29.69 32.30
C SER A 280 -17.18 -29.67 32.39
N SER A 281 -17.85 -29.35 31.27
CA SER A 281 -18.99 -30.14 30.71
C SER A 281 -19.65 -29.41 29.52
N SER A 282 -19.05 -29.46 28.32
CA SER A 282 -19.75 -29.26 27.01
C SER A 282 -18.80 -29.46 25.81
N LEU A 283 -17.90 -30.45 25.89
CA LEU A 283 -16.95 -30.75 24.82
C LEU A 283 -17.54 -31.81 23.89
N ALA A 284 -18.54 -31.43 23.08
CA ALA A 284 -18.99 -32.24 21.95
C ALA A 284 -19.76 -31.51 20.83
N ALA A 285 -20.13 -30.22 20.96
CA ALA A 285 -21.11 -29.63 20.03
C ALA A 285 -20.75 -28.26 19.41
N SER A 286 -19.52 -27.76 19.49
CA SER A 286 -19.16 -26.49 18.80
C SER A 286 -17.71 -26.40 18.31
N ILE A 287 -17.12 -27.52 17.91
CA ILE A 287 -15.93 -27.51 17.04
C ILE A 287 -16.42 -27.59 15.58
N HIS A 288 -17.23 -26.62 15.16
CA HIS A 288 -17.11 -26.10 13.81
C HIS A 288 -16.18 -24.90 13.92
N THR A 289 -14.91 -25.19 14.20
CA THR A 289 -13.81 -24.28 13.88
C THR A 289 -14.06 -23.78 12.48
N SER A 290 -14.27 -22.47 12.35
CA SER A 290 -14.10 -21.72 11.12
C SER A 290 -12.83 -22.24 10.43
N LYS A 291 -13.00 -23.19 9.50
CA LYS A 291 -11.93 -23.56 8.58
C LYS A 291 -11.74 -22.29 7.78
N GLN A 292 -10.69 -21.53 8.09
CA GLN A 292 -10.23 -20.49 7.18
C GLN A 292 -10.12 -21.15 5.81
N GLU A 293 -10.88 -20.67 4.84
CA GLU A 293 -10.82 -21.19 3.48
C GLU A 293 -9.40 -20.89 2.96
N MET A 294 -8.58 -21.93 3.01
CA MET A 294 -7.21 -21.94 2.53
C MET A 294 -7.27 -22.23 1.03
N HIS A 295 -6.70 -21.35 0.22
CA HIS A 295 -6.54 -21.59 -1.21
C HIS A 295 -5.12 -22.00 -1.46
N SER A 296 -4.92 -22.89 -2.42
CA SER A 296 -3.60 -23.02 -3.00
C SER A 296 -3.53 -22.31 -4.33
N VAL A 297 -2.46 -21.55 -4.45
CA VAL A 297 -2.17 -20.64 -5.54
C VAL A 297 -0.89 -21.10 -6.17
N VAL A 298 -0.87 -21.19 -7.49
CA VAL A 298 0.35 -21.43 -8.24
C VAL A 298 0.80 -20.14 -8.87
N LEU A 299 1.90 -19.60 -8.35
CA LEU A 299 2.58 -18.44 -8.91
C LEU A 299 3.53 -18.92 -9.98
N LEU A 300 3.32 -18.47 -11.20
CA LEU A 300 4.35 -18.47 -12.23
C LEU A 300 5.03 -17.11 -12.22
N LEU A 301 6.31 -17.12 -11.92
CA LEU A 301 7.16 -15.94 -11.91
C LEU A 301 7.96 -15.95 -13.21
N HIS A 302 7.61 -15.03 -14.10
CA HIS A 302 8.35 -14.80 -15.32
C HIS A 302 9.14 -13.49 -15.20
N THR A 303 10.45 -13.57 -15.43
CA THR A 303 11.33 -12.41 -15.51
C THR A 303 11.92 -12.34 -16.91
N GLN A 304 12.21 -11.12 -17.39
CA GLN A 304 12.81 -10.92 -18.72
C GLN A 304 14.21 -11.53 -18.87
N THR A 305 14.86 -11.87 -17.75
CA THR A 305 16.16 -12.54 -17.70
C THR A 305 16.03 -13.88 -16.97
N LYS A 306 16.96 -14.83 -17.20
CA LYS A 306 16.95 -16.13 -16.52
C LYS A 306 17.09 -15.92 -15.00
N ILE A 307 16.07 -16.30 -14.23
CA ILE A 307 16.08 -16.26 -12.76
C ILE A 307 17.24 -17.13 -12.27
N SER A 308 18.06 -16.59 -11.38
CA SER A 308 19.10 -17.36 -10.70
C SER A 308 18.54 -18.09 -9.48
N ASP A 309 19.11 -19.23 -9.11
CA ASP A 309 18.76 -19.99 -7.92
C ASP A 309 18.80 -19.11 -6.65
N LYS A 310 19.70 -18.12 -6.62
CA LYS A 310 19.81 -17.13 -5.53
C LYS A 310 18.53 -16.28 -5.41
N THR A 311 17.96 -15.86 -6.53
CA THR A 311 16.72 -15.07 -6.57
C THR A 311 15.50 -15.91 -6.25
N THR A 312 15.45 -17.15 -6.73
CA THR A 312 14.43 -18.12 -6.32
C THR A 312 14.44 -18.31 -4.81
N ASN A 313 15.61 -18.60 -4.24
CA ASN A 313 15.79 -18.81 -2.80
C ASN A 313 15.44 -17.56 -1.99
N MET A 314 15.82 -16.38 -2.45
CA MET A 314 15.44 -15.12 -1.82
C MET A 314 13.92 -14.91 -1.76
N LEU A 315 13.21 -15.27 -2.83
CA LEU A 315 11.77 -15.11 -2.89
C LEU A 315 11.06 -16.18 -2.04
N ILE A 316 11.61 -17.39 -1.95
CA ILE A 316 11.18 -18.41 -0.99
C ILE A 316 11.39 -17.93 0.45
N GLU A 317 12.59 -17.45 0.78
CA GLU A 317 12.90 -16.90 2.10
C GLU A 317 11.97 -15.74 2.45
N TRP A 318 11.62 -14.89 1.48
CA TRP A 318 10.62 -13.84 1.67
C TRP A 318 9.24 -14.41 2.00
N LEU A 319 8.74 -15.37 1.21
CA LEU A 319 7.45 -16.02 1.45
C LEU A 319 7.39 -16.68 2.82
N LEU A 320 8.47 -17.38 3.20
CA LEU A 320 8.62 -18.04 4.50
C LEU A 320 8.83 -17.04 5.65
N GLY A 321 9.37 -15.86 5.37
CA GLY A 321 9.59 -14.78 6.32
C GLY A 321 8.35 -13.91 6.59
N LEU A 322 7.23 -14.16 5.89
CA LEU A 322 5.96 -13.50 6.20
C LEU A 322 5.53 -13.85 7.63
N PRO A 323 5.00 -12.89 8.42
CA PRO A 323 4.52 -13.18 9.77
C PRO A 323 3.53 -14.36 9.78
N PRO A 324 3.60 -15.28 10.76
CA PRO A 324 2.73 -16.45 10.81
C PRO A 324 1.22 -16.13 10.75
N ALA A 325 0.84 -14.91 11.17
CA ALA A 325 -0.53 -14.41 11.08
C ALA A 325 -1.09 -14.36 9.64
N TYR A 326 -0.23 -14.32 8.63
CA TYR A 326 -0.61 -14.36 7.21
C TYR A 326 -0.94 -15.77 6.72
N GLY A 327 -0.53 -16.82 7.45
CA GLY A 327 -0.83 -18.22 7.11
C GLY A 327 -0.34 -18.65 5.72
N VAL A 328 0.64 -17.96 5.15
CA VAL A 328 1.21 -18.30 3.84
C VAL A 328 2.18 -19.46 4.01
N GLU A 329 1.94 -20.55 3.30
CA GLU A 329 2.81 -21.72 3.29
C GLU A 329 3.36 -21.93 1.88
N VAL A 330 4.67 -22.13 1.76
CA VAL A 330 5.30 -22.52 0.49
C VAL A 330 5.25 -24.05 0.41
N ASN A 331 4.40 -24.57 -0.46
CA ASN A 331 4.20 -26.02 -0.62
C ASN A 331 5.34 -26.64 -1.44
N SER A 332 5.70 -25.99 -2.54
CA SER A 332 6.78 -26.46 -3.42
C SER A 332 7.28 -25.33 -4.33
N VAL A 333 8.51 -25.49 -4.79
CA VAL A 333 9.10 -24.66 -5.83
C VAL A 333 9.65 -25.54 -6.94
N HIS A 334 9.32 -25.18 -8.17
CA HIS A 334 9.77 -25.87 -9.37
C HIS A 334 10.50 -24.88 -10.28
N GLU A 335 11.75 -25.19 -10.55
CA GLU A 335 12.59 -24.40 -11.45
C GLU A 335 12.50 -24.97 -12.87
N SER A 336 12.28 -24.08 -13.84
CA SER A 336 12.27 -24.39 -15.28
C SER A 336 12.86 -23.22 -16.08
N ALA A 337 12.33 -22.91 -17.26
CA ALA A 337 12.55 -21.62 -17.91
C ALA A 337 11.89 -20.44 -17.15
N SER A 338 11.04 -20.74 -16.17
CA SER A 338 10.42 -19.81 -15.21
C SER A 338 10.38 -20.48 -13.84
N VAL A 339 10.13 -19.70 -12.79
CA VAL A 339 9.99 -20.24 -11.43
C VAL A 339 8.51 -20.40 -11.13
N ILE A 340 8.11 -21.63 -10.79
CA ILE A 340 6.76 -21.94 -10.33
C ILE A 340 6.80 -22.14 -8.83
N ILE A 341 6.03 -21.35 -8.09
CA ILE A 341 5.88 -21.48 -6.64
C ILE A 341 4.45 -21.85 -6.33
N MET A 342 4.27 -22.99 -5.68
CA MET A 342 2.98 -23.40 -5.15
C MET A 342 2.87 -22.92 -3.71
N LEU A 343 1.86 -22.12 -3.43
CA LEU A 343 1.58 -21.55 -2.12
C LEU A 343 0.25 -22.05 -1.61
N THR A 344 0.10 -22.14 -0.30
CA THR A 344 -1.21 -22.09 0.37
C THR A 344 -1.35 -20.72 1.02
N VAL A 345 -2.44 -20.02 0.72
CA VAL A 345 -2.72 -18.67 1.20
C VAL A 345 -4.17 -18.61 1.67
N PRO A 346 -4.44 -18.08 2.89
CA PRO A 346 -5.81 -17.83 3.33
C PRO A 346 -6.48 -16.83 2.38
N TYR A 347 -7.76 -17.02 2.05
CA TYR A 347 -8.48 -16.15 1.09
C TYR A 347 -8.32 -14.65 1.39
N ARG A 348 -8.44 -14.27 2.67
CA ARG A 348 -8.26 -12.88 3.17
C ARG A 348 -6.87 -12.28 2.92
N HIS A 349 -5.90 -13.09 2.52
CA HIS A 349 -4.53 -12.69 2.23
C HIS A 349 -4.17 -12.86 0.74
N MET A 350 -5.14 -13.21 -0.13
CA MET A 350 -4.90 -13.30 -1.57
C MET A 350 -4.46 -11.97 -2.20
N HIS A 351 -4.89 -10.84 -1.64
CA HIS A 351 -4.42 -9.51 -2.07
C HIS A 351 -2.89 -9.38 -2.01
N ILE A 352 -2.20 -10.20 -1.22
CA ILE A 352 -0.73 -10.24 -1.17
C ILE A 352 -0.15 -10.61 -2.52
N ILE A 353 -0.72 -11.63 -3.14
CA ILE A 353 -0.30 -12.17 -4.42
C ILE A 353 -0.69 -11.24 -5.54
N PHE A 354 -1.91 -10.70 -5.53
CA PHE A 354 -2.36 -9.77 -6.57
C PHE A 354 -1.52 -8.49 -6.62
N ASN A 355 -1.02 -8.01 -5.48
CA ASN A 355 -0.12 -6.85 -5.47
C ASN A 355 1.26 -7.15 -6.08
N LEU A 356 1.73 -8.41 -6.06
CA LEU A 356 2.97 -8.79 -6.76
C LEU A 356 2.81 -8.69 -8.29
N ARG A 357 1.59 -8.89 -8.81
CA ARG A 357 1.29 -8.78 -10.26
C ARG A 357 1.39 -7.36 -10.80
N ASN A 358 1.18 -6.36 -9.95
CA ASN A 358 1.27 -4.96 -10.35
C ASN A 358 2.72 -4.45 -10.38
N TRP A 359 3.72 -5.32 -10.22
CA TRP A 359 5.12 -4.94 -10.29
C TRP A 359 5.66 -5.05 -11.72
N SER A 360 6.09 -3.92 -12.28
CA SER A 360 6.54 -3.80 -13.69
C SER A 360 7.75 -4.65 -14.07
N GLN A 361 8.50 -5.16 -13.08
CA GLN A 361 9.70 -5.97 -13.31
C GLN A 361 9.44 -7.48 -13.23
N LEU A 362 8.24 -7.90 -12.85
CA LEU A 362 7.91 -9.29 -12.58
C LEU A 362 6.54 -9.63 -13.16
N ASP A 363 6.52 -10.46 -14.19
CA ASP A 363 5.27 -10.95 -14.75
C ASP A 363 4.80 -12.14 -13.89
N VAL A 364 3.96 -11.82 -12.91
CA VAL A 364 3.34 -12.80 -12.02
C VAL A 364 2.04 -13.26 -12.66
N THR A 365 2.07 -14.48 -13.20
CA THR A 365 0.86 -15.15 -13.66
C THR A 365 0.37 -16.10 -12.58
N ILE A 366 -0.86 -15.90 -12.11
CA ILE A 366 -1.57 -16.91 -11.32
C ILE A 366 -2.05 -17.95 -12.33
N ILE A 367 -1.40 -19.11 -12.37
CA ILE A 367 -1.77 -20.17 -13.34
C ILE A 367 -3.15 -20.72 -13.00
N GLN A 368 -3.43 -20.91 -11.72
CA GLN A 368 -4.68 -21.49 -11.25
C GLN A 368 -4.94 -21.11 -9.79
N ASP A 369 -6.17 -20.70 -9.52
CA ASP A 369 -6.75 -20.56 -8.19
C ASP A 369 -7.59 -21.82 -7.86
N HIS A 370 -7.72 -22.16 -6.57
CA HIS A 370 -8.54 -23.30 -6.09
C HIS A 370 -8.05 -24.73 -6.45
N ILE A 371 -6.74 -25.01 -6.39
CA ILE A 371 -6.22 -26.36 -6.73
C ILE A 371 -6.66 -27.48 -5.76
N PHE A 372 -7.10 -27.18 -4.54
CA PHE A 372 -7.46 -28.21 -3.56
C PHE A 372 -8.97 -28.49 -3.53
N SER A 373 -9.46 -29.16 -4.58
CA SER A 373 -10.24 -30.38 -4.33
C SER A 373 -9.23 -31.53 -4.38
N GLU A 374 -9.30 -32.50 -3.46
CA GLU A 374 -8.27 -33.53 -3.17
C GLU A 374 -7.80 -34.42 -4.35
N ASN A 375 -8.22 -34.15 -5.59
CA ASN A 375 -8.06 -35.04 -6.73
C ASN A 375 -6.78 -34.84 -7.56
N LEU A 376 -6.05 -33.72 -7.44
CA LEU A 376 -4.94 -33.40 -8.37
C LEU A 376 -3.54 -33.86 -7.90
N LEU A 377 -3.32 -34.02 -6.59
CA LEU A 377 -2.07 -34.63 -6.08
C LEU A 377 -1.99 -36.14 -6.40
N GLY A 378 -3.14 -36.78 -6.64
CA GLY A 378 -3.23 -38.15 -7.16
C GLY A 378 -2.79 -38.26 -8.62
N SER A 379 -3.12 -37.28 -9.47
CA SER A 379 -2.78 -37.33 -10.90
C SER A 379 -1.29 -37.12 -11.16
N PHE A 380 -0.59 -36.27 -10.40
CA PHE A 380 0.87 -36.12 -10.53
C PHE A 380 1.68 -37.27 -9.93
N ARG A 381 1.08 -38.07 -9.02
CA ARG A 381 1.70 -39.30 -8.51
C ARG A 381 1.50 -40.50 -9.45
N ALA A 382 0.42 -40.52 -10.22
CA ALA A 382 0.12 -41.58 -11.19
C ALA A 382 1.06 -41.58 -12.41
N ASP A 383 1.62 -40.42 -12.79
CA ASP A 383 2.55 -40.32 -13.93
C ASP A 383 3.98 -40.81 -13.65
N ARG A 384 4.23 -41.42 -12.49
CA ARG A 384 5.52 -42.09 -12.18
C ARG A 384 5.55 -43.59 -12.43
N GLU A 385 4.43 -44.21 -12.83
CA GLU A 385 4.38 -45.63 -13.18
C GLU A 385 3.83 -45.86 -14.60
N ILE A 386 4.54 -45.36 -15.62
CA ILE A 386 4.44 -45.90 -16.98
C ILE A 386 5.81 -46.40 -17.43
N VAL A 387 6.05 -47.67 -17.08
CA VAL A 387 6.69 -48.74 -17.86
C VAL A 387 7.85 -48.35 -18.79
N VAL A 388 9.08 -48.57 -18.31
CA VAL A 388 10.20 -48.99 -19.16
C VAL A 388 10.03 -50.48 -19.42
N SER A 389 9.51 -50.85 -20.59
CA SER A 389 9.68 -52.19 -21.17
C SER A 389 10.46 -52.06 -22.47
N ALA A 390 11.78 -52.05 -22.36
CA ALA A 390 12.65 -52.32 -23.51
C ALA A 390 12.73 -53.83 -23.66
N GLN A 391 12.15 -54.37 -24.74
CA GLN A 391 12.43 -55.73 -25.19
C GLN A 391 13.88 -55.78 -25.70
N GLU A 392 14.73 -56.57 -25.02
CA GLU A 392 15.99 -57.05 -25.56
C GLU A 392 15.70 -57.98 -26.74
N THR A 393 16.18 -57.60 -27.92
CA THR A 393 16.29 -58.50 -29.07
C THR A 393 17.65 -59.18 -29.02
N THR A 394 17.62 -60.50 -28.87
CA THR A 394 18.77 -61.40 -28.98
C THR A 394 19.28 -61.47 -30.41
N PRO A 395 20.61 -61.44 -30.66
CA PRO A 395 21.16 -61.73 -31.97
C PRO A 395 21.37 -63.23 -32.15
N VAL A 396 20.80 -63.77 -33.24
CA VAL A 396 21.11 -65.10 -33.77
C VAL A 396 22.43 -65.02 -34.53
N GLY A 397 23.40 -65.84 -34.13
CA GLY A 397 24.68 -65.99 -34.80
C GLY A 397 24.68 -67.08 -35.88
N MET A 398 25.69 -66.95 -36.75
CA MET A 398 26.31 -67.93 -37.65
C MET A 398 25.56 -68.29 -38.95
N ASN A 399 26.16 -67.99 -40.11
CA ASN A 399 27.14 -68.92 -40.68
C ASN A 399 27.98 -68.33 -41.84
N GLU A 400 29.13 -68.94 -42.03
CA GLU A 400 30.27 -68.62 -42.90
C GLU A 400 30.01 -68.81 -44.41
N GLY A 401 30.83 -68.13 -45.23
CA GLY A 401 31.01 -68.43 -46.65
C GLY A 401 32.07 -67.52 -47.29
N PRO A 402 33.20 -68.04 -47.80
CA PRO A 402 34.29 -67.24 -48.36
C PRO A 402 34.21 -67.16 -49.89
N THR A 403 34.65 -66.05 -50.49
CA THR A 403 35.18 -66.01 -51.88
C THR A 403 35.87 -64.67 -52.17
N ASP A 404 37.19 -64.74 -52.21
CA ASP A 404 38.11 -64.29 -53.27
C ASP A 404 37.87 -62.99 -54.07
N SER A 405 38.95 -62.19 -54.13
CA SER A 405 39.50 -61.48 -55.30
C SER A 405 38.67 -60.32 -55.90
N ILE A 406 39.21 -59.14 -56.22
CA ILE A 406 40.49 -58.72 -56.81
C ILE A 406 40.86 -57.33 -56.27
#